data_AF-A0A7K5I8M6-F1
#
_entry.id   AF-A0A7K5I8M6-F1
#
_cell.length_a   1.000
_cell.length_b   1.000
_cell.length_c   1.000
_cell.angle_alpha   90.00
_cell.angle_beta   90.00
_cell.angle_gamma   90.00
#
_symmetry.space_group_name_H-M   'P 1'
#
loop_
_entity.id
_entity.type
_entity.pdbx_description
1 polymer ?
#
loop_
_entity_poly.entity_id
_entity_poly.type
_entity_poly.pdbx_seq_one_letter_code
_entity_poly.pdbx_strand_id
1 'polypeptide(L)'
;PAFRFFCKVTFYKFWLLTLAIPVIVVSIPRGRSIENMKFLCMPFRPLKYVFGLDIVVKGKENLRTKKPFILVSNHQTSFDFIILAEIIPSRCVPIAKKEILYMGTFGLACWLSGVVFIDRKKSQESITTLAEVADSLQKENFSILIFPEGTRNHGGPILPFKRGAFQLAVKAQVPIIPVVISSCRNFYNLKEKRFTTGE
;
A
#
# COMPACT_ATOMS: atom_id res chain seq x y z
N PRO A 1 -4.05 27.22 9.79
CA PRO A 1 -4.50 26.02 9.05
C PRO A 1 -3.40 25.40 8.17
N ALA A 2 -2.85 26.15 7.21
CA ALA A 2 -1.82 25.68 6.28
C ALA A 2 -0.50 25.27 6.96
N PHE A 3 -0.03 26.02 7.96
CA PHE A 3 1.19 25.68 8.71
C PHE A 3 1.09 24.29 9.36
N ARG A 4 0.00 24.03 10.12
CA ARG A 4 -0.25 22.73 10.75
C ARG A 4 -0.27 21.59 9.73
N PHE A 5 -0.86 21.81 8.56
CA PHE A 5 -0.86 20.85 7.46
C PHE A 5 0.56 20.51 7.01
N PHE A 6 1.39 21.52 6.71
CA PHE A 6 2.77 21.27 6.28
C PHE A 6 3.60 20.61 7.38
N CYS A 7 3.45 21.01 8.65
CA CYS A 7 4.11 20.34 9.77
C CYS A 7 3.75 18.86 9.83
N LYS A 8 2.46 18.49 9.74
CA LYS A 8 2.02 17.09 9.77
C LYS A 8 2.51 16.28 8.55
N VAL A 9 2.46 16.88 7.35
CA VAL A 9 2.95 16.22 6.12
C VAL A 9 4.46 16.03 6.17
N THR A 10 5.22 17.03 6.63
CA THR A 10 6.67 16.93 6.79
C THR A 10 7.03 15.91 7.86
N PHE A 11 6.32 15.91 8.99
CA PHE A 11 6.45 14.90 10.03
C PHE A 11 6.22 13.49 9.47
N TYR A 12 5.14 13.28 8.72
CA TYR A 12 4.86 11.99 8.08
C TYR A 12 6.00 11.52 7.17
N LYS A 13 6.53 12.40 6.32
CA LYS A 13 7.66 12.07 5.44
C LYS A 13 8.91 11.72 6.23
N PHE A 14 9.24 12.51 7.24
CA PHE A 14 10.39 12.26 8.11
C PHE A 14 10.24 10.92 8.83
N TRP A 15 9.06 10.65 9.40
CA TRP A 15 8.70 9.39 10.04
C TRP A 15 8.94 8.18 9.13
N LEU A 16 8.48 8.24 7.87
CA LEU A 16 8.70 7.16 6.91
C LEU A 16 10.18 6.95 6.59
N LEU A 17 10.95 8.02 6.42
CA LEU A 17 12.36 7.93 6.09
C LEU A 17 13.20 7.41 7.27
N THR A 18 12.89 7.84 8.49
CA THR A 18 13.64 7.42 9.68
C THR A 18 13.29 6.01 10.11
N LEU A 19 11.99 5.66 10.16
CA LEU A 19 11.57 4.32 10.55
C LEU A 19 11.78 3.25 9.47
N ALA A 20 12.10 3.66 8.24
CA ALA A 20 12.61 2.73 7.24
C ALA A 20 13.99 2.15 7.61
N ILE A 21 14.82 2.86 8.39
CA ILE A 21 16.17 2.39 8.78
C ILE A 21 16.12 1.09 9.60
N PRO A 22 15.40 1.00 10.73
CA PRO A 22 15.30 -0.25 11.48
C PRO A 22 14.64 -1.37 10.66
N VAL A 23 13.68 -1.04 9.77
CA VAL A 23 13.08 -2.00 8.84
C VAL A 23 14.15 -2.57 7.91
N ILE A 24 15.02 -1.74 7.34
CA ILE A 24 16.15 -2.17 6.50
C ILE A 24 17.05 -3.13 7.29
N VAL A 25 17.50 -2.74 8.49
CA VAL A 25 18.40 -3.55 9.33
C VAL A 25 17.84 -4.95 9.59
N VAL A 26 16.57 -5.05 9.97
CA VAL A 26 15.89 -6.33 10.22
C VAL A 26 15.63 -7.13 8.94
N SER A 27 15.51 -6.46 7.80
CA SER A 27 15.18 -7.10 6.52
C SER A 27 16.40 -7.62 5.75
N ILE A 28 17.61 -7.05 5.99
CA ILE A 28 18.86 -7.44 5.33
C ILE A 28 19.13 -8.96 5.40
N PRO A 29 19.02 -9.64 6.56
CA PRO A 29 19.37 -11.07 6.65
C PRO A 29 18.54 -12.00 5.76
N ARG A 30 17.31 -11.60 5.41
CA ARG A 30 16.42 -12.40 4.55
C ARG A 30 16.51 -12.00 3.07
N GLY A 31 17.25 -10.94 2.75
CA GLY A 31 17.22 -10.31 1.43
C GLY A 31 15.79 -9.88 1.04
N ARG A 32 15.59 -9.49 -0.21
CA ARG A 32 14.29 -9.15 -0.79
C ARG A 32 13.25 -10.25 -0.57
N SER A 33 12.50 -10.17 0.52
CA SER A 33 11.62 -11.24 1.00
C SER A 33 10.25 -10.69 1.39
N ILE A 34 9.21 -11.39 0.96
CA ILE A 34 7.81 -11.11 1.30
C ILE A 34 7.54 -11.18 2.82
N GLU A 35 8.36 -11.93 3.57
CA GLU A 35 8.22 -12.05 5.03
C GLU A 35 8.53 -10.73 5.76
N ASN A 36 9.27 -9.84 5.11
CA ASN A 36 9.65 -8.56 5.68
C ASN A 36 8.51 -7.53 5.63
N MET A 37 7.43 -7.81 4.88
CA MET A 37 6.28 -6.91 4.75
C MET A 37 5.61 -6.57 6.10
N LYS A 38 5.64 -7.50 7.07
CA LYS A 38 5.17 -7.23 8.43
C LYS A 38 5.96 -6.11 9.14
N PHE A 39 7.26 -6.04 8.89
CA PHE A 39 8.13 -4.98 9.42
C PHE A 39 7.87 -3.66 8.69
N LEU A 40 7.66 -3.70 7.37
CA LEU A 40 7.28 -2.50 6.61
C LEU A 40 5.97 -1.89 7.09
N CYS A 41 4.98 -2.70 7.47
CA CYS A 41 3.69 -2.22 7.95
C CYS A 41 3.75 -1.64 9.38
N MET A 42 4.67 -2.12 10.22
CA MET A 42 4.70 -1.79 11.64
C MET A 42 4.83 -0.27 11.93
N PRO A 43 5.69 0.51 11.23
CA PRO A 43 5.76 1.96 11.36
C PRO A 43 4.47 2.73 11.03
N PHE A 44 3.55 2.15 10.24
CA PHE A 44 2.32 2.84 9.84
C PHE A 44 1.23 2.79 10.91
N ARG A 45 1.16 1.70 11.68
CA ARG A 45 0.13 1.48 12.71
C ARG A 45 0.03 2.58 13.78
N PRO A 46 1.14 3.06 14.39
CA PRO A 46 1.05 4.10 15.41
C PRO A 46 0.59 5.46 14.88
N LEU A 47 0.69 5.70 13.56
CA LEU A 47 0.34 7.00 12.97
C LEU A 47 -1.14 7.34 13.12
N LYS A 48 -2.02 6.34 13.28
CA LYS A 48 -3.43 6.60 13.56
C LYS A 48 -3.62 7.34 14.89
N TYR A 49 -2.86 6.98 15.93
CA TYR A 49 -2.90 7.68 17.22
C TYR A 49 -2.24 9.06 17.12
N VAL A 50 -1.10 9.17 16.43
CA VAL A 50 -0.37 10.44 16.26
C VAL A 50 -1.21 11.47 15.50
N PHE A 51 -1.99 11.04 14.50
CA PHE A 51 -2.84 11.92 13.72
C PHE A 51 -4.29 12.00 14.21
N GLY A 52 -4.64 11.25 15.26
CA GLY A 52 -6.00 11.17 15.80
C GLY A 52 -7.01 10.67 14.77
N LEU A 53 -6.67 9.57 14.10
CA LEU A 53 -7.53 8.86 13.17
C LEU A 53 -8.20 7.68 13.88
N ASP A 54 -9.53 7.67 13.88
CA ASP A 54 -10.31 6.54 14.36
C ASP A 54 -10.62 5.60 13.19
N ILE A 55 -9.97 4.44 13.15
CA ILE A 55 -10.06 3.53 12.00
C ILE A 55 -11.05 2.42 12.32
N VAL A 56 -12.25 2.53 11.76
CA VAL A 56 -13.29 1.51 11.87
C VAL A 56 -13.20 0.51 10.72
N VAL A 57 -12.89 -0.75 11.04
CA VAL A 57 -12.80 -1.82 10.05
C VAL A 57 -14.04 -2.71 10.12
N LYS A 58 -14.80 -2.76 9.02
CA LYS A 58 -15.92 -3.69 8.82
C LYS A 58 -15.52 -4.80 7.84
N GLY A 59 -15.95 -6.03 8.08
CA GLY A 59 -15.68 -7.14 7.17
C GLY A 59 -14.27 -7.76 7.28
N LYS A 60 -13.58 -7.57 8.41
CA LYS A 60 -12.18 -8.05 8.62
C LYS A 60 -12.07 -9.58 8.53
N GLU A 61 -13.14 -10.29 8.84
CA GLU A 61 -13.26 -11.74 8.72
C GLU A 61 -13.06 -12.25 7.29
N ASN A 62 -13.37 -11.45 6.26
CA ASN A 62 -13.15 -11.81 4.87
C ASN A 62 -11.65 -11.97 4.51
N LEU A 63 -10.76 -11.39 5.31
CA LEU A 63 -9.31 -11.51 5.16
C LEU A 63 -8.73 -12.72 5.90
N ARG A 64 -9.54 -13.50 6.63
CA ARG A 64 -9.12 -14.72 7.36
C ARG A 64 -9.02 -15.92 6.44
N THR A 65 -8.20 -15.81 5.39
CA THR A 65 -7.89 -16.90 4.46
C THR A 65 -6.41 -17.26 4.54
N LYS A 66 -6.12 -18.57 4.43
CA LYS A 66 -4.75 -19.07 4.28
C LYS A 66 -4.31 -19.14 2.82
N LYS A 67 -5.25 -19.01 1.88
CA LYS A 67 -4.98 -19.03 0.45
C LYS A 67 -4.61 -17.64 -0.05
N PRO A 68 -3.73 -17.54 -1.06
CA PRO A 68 -3.43 -16.27 -1.71
C PRO A 68 -4.64 -15.61 -2.36
N PHE A 69 -4.60 -14.29 -2.46
CA PHE A 69 -5.64 -13.48 -3.10
C PHE A 69 -5.07 -12.17 -3.67
N ILE A 70 -5.85 -11.50 -4.52
CA ILE A 70 -5.57 -10.13 -4.94
C ILE A 70 -6.47 -9.19 -4.13
N LEU A 71 -5.86 -8.39 -3.27
CA LEU A 71 -6.52 -7.31 -2.55
C LEU A 71 -6.63 -6.10 -3.48
N VAL A 72 -7.85 -5.65 -3.74
CA VAL A 72 -8.12 -4.50 -4.61
C VAL A 72 -8.71 -3.37 -3.77
N SER A 73 -8.06 -2.21 -3.77
CA SER A 73 -8.52 -1.04 -3.00
C SER A 73 -8.63 0.21 -3.87
N ASN A 74 -9.58 1.09 -3.58
CA ASN A 74 -9.53 2.46 -4.10
C ASN A 74 -8.32 3.23 -3.53
N HIS A 75 -7.85 4.24 -4.25
CA HIS A 75 -6.68 5.04 -3.88
C HIS A 75 -6.98 6.53 -3.83
N GLN A 76 -6.89 7.13 -2.66
CA GLN A 76 -7.23 8.54 -2.43
C GLN A 76 -6.00 9.37 -2.09
N THR A 77 -5.11 8.87 -1.25
CA THR A 77 -4.02 9.64 -0.66
C THR A 77 -2.77 8.79 -0.42
N SER A 78 -1.66 9.43 -0.04
CA SER A 78 -0.50 8.69 0.48
C SER A 78 -0.71 8.13 1.90
N PHE A 79 -1.78 8.54 2.58
CA PHE A 79 -2.12 8.11 3.94
C PHE A 79 -2.98 6.83 3.94
N ASP A 80 -3.43 6.37 2.78
CA ASP A 80 -4.19 5.12 2.63
C ASP A 80 -3.45 3.93 3.25
N PHE A 81 -2.11 3.94 3.24
CA PHE A 81 -1.30 2.91 3.88
C PHE A 81 -1.38 2.90 5.41
N ILE A 82 -1.75 4.01 6.07
CA ILE A 82 -2.04 4.01 7.51
C ILE A 82 -3.27 3.14 7.78
N ILE A 83 -4.31 3.29 6.97
CA ILE A 83 -5.55 2.51 7.07
C ILE A 83 -5.29 1.05 6.70
N LEU A 84 -4.59 0.83 5.58
CA LEU A 84 -4.32 -0.51 5.08
C LEU A 84 -3.39 -1.31 6.01
N ALA A 85 -2.47 -0.69 6.75
CA ALA A 85 -1.59 -1.38 7.70
C ALA A 85 -2.32 -2.08 8.86
N GLU A 86 -3.60 -1.73 9.10
CA GLU A 86 -4.48 -2.37 10.09
C GLU A 86 -5.13 -3.67 9.58
N ILE A 87 -5.17 -3.87 8.27
CA ILE A 87 -5.89 -4.98 7.63
C ILE A 87 -5.03 -5.86 6.72
N ILE A 88 -3.95 -5.32 6.12
CA ILE A 88 -3.06 -6.07 5.22
C ILE A 88 -2.45 -7.26 5.97
N PRO A 89 -2.59 -8.50 5.45
CA PRO A 89 -1.91 -9.66 6.00
C PRO A 89 -0.38 -9.55 5.94
N SER A 90 0.33 -10.27 6.81
CA SER A 90 1.79 -10.23 6.91
C SER A 90 2.51 -10.59 5.60
N ARG A 91 1.91 -11.41 4.74
CA ARG A 91 2.45 -11.84 3.43
C ARG A 91 1.61 -11.25 2.29
N CYS A 92 1.27 -9.96 2.35
CA CYS A 92 0.52 -9.28 1.30
C CYS A 92 1.31 -8.06 0.79
N VAL A 93 1.74 -8.14 -0.47
CA VAL A 93 2.73 -7.24 -1.04
C VAL A 93 2.09 -6.25 -2.02
N PRO A 94 2.32 -4.94 -1.91
CA PRO A 94 1.74 -3.97 -2.82
C PRO A 94 2.47 -3.92 -4.16
N ILE A 95 1.71 -3.58 -5.21
CA ILE A 95 2.25 -3.13 -6.48
C ILE A 95 2.39 -1.61 -6.46
N ALA A 96 3.63 -1.13 -6.51
CA ALA A 96 4.00 0.28 -6.45
C ALA A 96 4.54 0.79 -7.79
N LYS A 97 4.48 2.11 -7.98
CA LYS A 97 5.14 2.77 -9.11
C LYS A 97 6.66 2.69 -8.95
N LYS A 98 7.41 2.52 -10.05
CA LYS A 98 8.88 2.40 -10.05
C LYS A 98 9.57 3.56 -9.33
N GLU A 99 9.00 4.77 -9.36
CA GLU A 99 9.57 5.93 -8.69
C GLU A 99 9.62 5.82 -7.16
N ILE A 100 8.80 4.96 -6.54
CA ILE A 100 8.87 4.72 -5.07
C ILE A 100 10.21 4.10 -4.68
N LEU A 101 10.82 3.30 -5.56
CA LEU A 101 12.13 2.69 -5.31
C LEU A 101 13.21 3.74 -5.01
N TYR A 102 13.08 4.94 -5.60
CA TYR A 102 14.06 6.02 -5.47
C TYR A 102 13.75 6.98 -4.31
N MET A 103 12.82 6.66 -3.41
CA MET A 103 12.49 7.47 -2.24
C MET A 103 13.42 7.23 -1.04
N GLY A 104 14.73 7.10 -1.30
CA GLY A 104 15.75 6.91 -0.25
C GLY A 104 15.54 5.65 0.58
N THR A 105 15.66 5.79 1.91
CA THR A 105 15.50 4.67 2.86
C THR A 105 14.14 3.99 2.74
N PHE A 106 13.06 4.75 2.52
CA PHE A 106 11.73 4.18 2.34
C PHE A 106 11.63 3.30 1.08
N GLY A 107 12.25 3.74 -0.02
CA GLY A 107 12.32 2.96 -1.26
C GLY A 107 13.08 1.63 -1.07
N LEU A 108 14.22 1.68 -0.37
CA LEU A 108 15.01 0.50 -0.04
C LEU A 108 14.26 -0.46 0.90
N ALA A 109 13.57 0.05 1.92
CA ALA A 109 12.74 -0.76 2.81
C ALA A 109 11.60 -1.46 2.05
N CYS A 110 10.94 -0.75 1.13
CA CYS A 110 9.95 -1.35 0.23
C CYS A 110 10.57 -2.49 -0.60
N TRP A 111 11.74 -2.24 -1.20
CA TRP A 111 12.42 -3.24 -2.01
C TRP A 111 12.83 -4.49 -1.23
N LEU A 112 13.41 -4.33 -0.03
CA LEU A 112 13.74 -5.44 0.86
C LEU A 112 12.50 -6.21 1.34
N SER A 113 11.33 -5.57 1.33
CA SER A 113 10.04 -6.15 1.71
C SER A 113 9.31 -6.87 0.58
N GLY A 114 9.94 -7.00 -0.59
CA GLY A 114 9.39 -7.71 -1.73
C GLY A 114 8.40 -6.89 -2.56
N VAL A 115 8.21 -5.59 -2.27
CA VAL A 115 7.30 -4.70 -3.03
C VAL A 115 7.57 -4.81 -4.53
N VAL A 116 6.50 -5.00 -5.29
CA VAL A 116 6.57 -5.15 -6.75
C VAL A 116 6.53 -3.76 -7.37
N PHE A 117 7.58 -3.38 -8.09
CA PHE A 117 7.67 -2.08 -8.76
C PHE A 117 7.35 -2.22 -10.23
N ILE A 118 6.40 -1.41 -10.72
CA ILE A 118 6.01 -1.36 -12.14
C ILE A 118 6.30 0.00 -12.76
N ASP A 119 6.78 -0.01 -13.99
CA ASP A 119 6.92 1.18 -14.83
C ASP A 119 5.65 1.37 -15.67
N ARG A 120 4.82 2.31 -15.25
CA ARG A 120 3.53 2.59 -15.90
C ARG A 120 3.66 3.18 -17.30
N LYS A 121 4.86 3.63 -17.70
CA LYS A 121 5.15 4.10 -19.06
C LYS A 121 5.51 2.93 -20.00
N LYS A 122 5.94 1.80 -19.43
CA LYS A 122 6.33 0.59 -20.17
C LYS A 122 5.32 -0.53 -19.92
N SER A 123 4.22 -0.47 -20.66
CA SER A 123 3.10 -1.42 -20.53
C SER A 123 3.54 -2.88 -20.68
N GLN A 124 4.40 -3.20 -21.65
CA GLN A 124 4.85 -4.57 -21.88
C GLN A 124 5.68 -5.12 -20.72
N GLU A 125 6.63 -4.33 -20.20
CA GLU A 125 7.45 -4.70 -19.04
C GLU A 125 6.57 -4.93 -17.81
N SER A 126 5.59 -4.05 -17.57
CA SER A 126 4.62 -4.21 -16.49
C SER A 126 3.79 -5.48 -16.62
N ILE A 127 3.37 -5.85 -17.84
CA ILE A 127 2.63 -7.09 -18.10
C ILE A 127 3.49 -8.31 -17.78
N THR A 128 4.75 -8.33 -18.22
CA THR A 128 5.69 -9.42 -17.92
C THR A 128 5.90 -9.57 -16.41
N THR A 129 6.14 -8.46 -15.69
CA THR A 129 6.29 -8.48 -14.23
C THR A 129 5.02 -9.02 -13.54
N LEU A 130 3.84 -8.58 -13.97
CA LEU A 130 2.57 -9.11 -13.43
C LEU A 130 2.41 -10.60 -13.72
N ALA A 131 2.82 -11.05 -14.90
CA ALA A 131 2.78 -12.46 -15.28
C ALA A 131 3.68 -13.32 -14.36
N GLU A 132 4.91 -12.88 -14.09
CA GLU A 132 5.84 -13.56 -13.17
C GLU A 132 5.29 -13.60 -11.73
N VAL A 133 4.72 -12.49 -11.26
CA VAL A 133 4.06 -12.41 -9.95
C VAL A 133 2.88 -13.38 -9.87
N ALA A 134 2.09 -13.52 -10.93
CA ALA A 134 0.99 -14.50 -10.97
C ALA A 134 1.50 -15.94 -10.79
N ASP A 135 2.63 -16.27 -11.43
CA ASP A 135 3.21 -17.61 -11.43
C ASP A 135 3.86 -17.98 -10.08
N SER A 136 4.26 -16.99 -9.27
CA SER A 136 4.80 -17.19 -7.92
C SER A 136 3.76 -17.13 -6.81
N LEU A 137 2.62 -16.46 -7.03
CA LEU A 137 1.61 -16.14 -6.02
C LEU A 137 1.14 -17.37 -5.21
N GLN A 138 0.79 -18.46 -5.91
CA GLN A 138 0.39 -19.73 -5.30
C GLN A 138 1.58 -20.50 -4.71
N LYS A 139 2.72 -20.54 -5.43
CA LYS A 139 3.91 -21.33 -5.04
C LYS A 139 4.54 -20.82 -3.75
N GLU A 140 4.63 -19.50 -3.61
CA GLU A 140 5.23 -18.84 -2.45
C GLU A 140 4.18 -18.49 -1.38
N ASN A 141 2.89 -18.66 -1.68
CA ASN A 141 1.75 -18.45 -0.81
C ASN A 141 1.68 -17.02 -0.22
N PHE A 142 1.61 -16.01 -1.10
CA PHE A 142 1.48 -14.61 -0.70
C PHE A 142 0.39 -13.90 -1.51
N SER A 143 -0.14 -12.82 -0.96
CA SER A 143 -1.20 -12.03 -1.60
C SER A 143 -0.63 -10.74 -2.17
N ILE A 144 -1.38 -10.10 -3.06
CA ILE A 144 -0.97 -8.86 -3.70
C ILE A 144 -1.99 -7.75 -3.42
N LEU A 145 -1.53 -6.55 -3.07
CA LEU A 145 -2.36 -5.35 -3.01
C LEU A 145 -2.20 -4.52 -4.29
N ILE A 146 -3.32 -4.19 -4.94
CA ILE A 146 -3.35 -3.33 -6.12
C ILE A 146 -4.38 -2.22 -5.95
N PHE A 147 -3.98 -1.02 -6.35
CA PHE A 147 -4.88 0.11 -6.58
C PHE A 147 -5.20 0.18 -8.08
N PRO A 148 -6.37 -0.34 -8.53
CA PRO A 148 -6.64 -0.56 -9.95
C PRO A 148 -6.89 0.76 -10.70
N GLU A 149 -7.19 1.85 -9.99
CA GLU A 149 -7.24 3.22 -10.55
C GLU A 149 -5.88 3.65 -11.11
N GLY A 150 -4.79 3.10 -10.58
CA GLY A 150 -3.43 3.44 -10.99
C GLY A 150 -3.00 4.86 -10.63
N THR A 151 -3.84 5.66 -9.97
CA THR A 151 -3.49 6.98 -9.44
C THR A 151 -4.39 7.29 -8.25
N ARG A 152 -4.11 8.39 -7.55
CA ARG A 152 -4.91 8.87 -6.43
C ARG A 152 -6.06 9.73 -6.95
N ASN A 153 -7.26 9.52 -6.41
CA ASN A 153 -8.44 10.33 -6.73
C ASN A 153 -8.55 11.61 -5.86
N HIS A 154 -7.69 11.77 -4.86
CA HIS A 154 -7.62 12.95 -3.98
C HIS A 154 -8.92 13.27 -3.22
N GLY A 155 -9.70 12.25 -2.85
CA GLY A 155 -10.99 12.40 -2.16
C GLY A 155 -12.14 12.75 -3.10
N GLY A 156 -11.91 12.66 -4.41
CA GLY A 156 -12.95 12.66 -5.44
C GLY A 156 -13.63 11.30 -5.60
N PRO A 157 -14.48 11.14 -6.64
CA PRO A 157 -15.10 9.86 -6.96
C PRO A 157 -14.05 8.81 -7.35
N ILE A 158 -14.39 7.54 -7.19
CA ILE A 158 -13.56 6.42 -7.65
C ILE A 158 -13.34 6.54 -9.16
N LEU A 159 -12.08 6.42 -9.58
CA LEU A 159 -11.69 6.49 -10.99
C LEU A 159 -11.93 5.15 -11.71
N PRO A 160 -12.00 5.15 -13.05
CA PRO A 160 -12.09 3.91 -13.82
C PRO A 160 -10.93 2.96 -13.51
N PHE A 161 -11.26 1.68 -13.37
CA PHE A 161 -10.29 0.64 -13.06
C PHE A 161 -9.57 0.13 -14.29
N LYS A 162 -8.25 -0.03 -14.17
CA LYS A 162 -7.43 -0.73 -15.16
C LYS A 162 -7.58 -2.25 -15.01
N ARG A 163 -7.42 -2.96 -16.12
CA ARG A 163 -7.62 -4.43 -16.21
C ARG A 163 -6.55 -5.26 -15.49
N GLY A 164 -5.37 -4.69 -15.20
CA GLY A 164 -4.19 -5.45 -14.74
C GLY A 164 -4.41 -6.27 -13.47
N ALA A 165 -5.15 -5.75 -12.48
CA ALA A 165 -5.44 -6.49 -11.24
C ALA A 165 -6.32 -7.73 -11.51
N PHE A 166 -7.28 -7.59 -12.42
CA PHE A 166 -8.23 -8.65 -12.77
C PHE A 166 -7.56 -9.71 -13.65
N GLN A 167 -6.72 -9.29 -14.59
CA GLN A 167 -5.91 -10.23 -15.39
C GLN A 167 -4.94 -11.01 -14.52
N LEU A 168 -4.32 -10.37 -13.53
CA LEU A 168 -3.46 -11.04 -12.55
C LEU A 168 -4.25 -12.11 -11.77
N ALA A 169 -5.43 -11.77 -11.25
CA ALA A 169 -6.27 -12.71 -10.51
C ALA A 169 -6.69 -13.91 -11.37
N VAL A 170 -7.09 -13.67 -12.63
CA VAL A 170 -7.44 -14.74 -13.59
C VAL A 170 -6.23 -15.61 -13.88
N LYS A 171 -5.06 -15.03 -14.20
CA LYS A 171 -3.86 -15.82 -14.50
C LYS A 171 -3.42 -16.64 -13.29
N ALA A 172 -3.40 -16.04 -12.10
CA ALA A 172 -3.01 -16.71 -10.87
C ALA A 172 -4.09 -17.67 -10.33
N GLN A 173 -5.31 -17.67 -10.88
CA GLN A 173 -6.45 -18.46 -10.40
C GLN A 173 -6.72 -18.26 -8.90
N VAL A 174 -6.70 -16.99 -8.45
CA VAL A 174 -6.95 -16.61 -7.05
C VAL A 174 -8.12 -15.64 -6.95
N PRO A 175 -8.83 -15.60 -5.81
CA PRO A 175 -9.94 -14.67 -5.63
C PRO A 175 -9.45 -13.22 -5.53
N ILE A 176 -10.35 -12.30 -5.87
CA ILE A 176 -10.21 -10.88 -5.56
C ILE A 176 -10.95 -10.60 -4.26
N ILE A 177 -10.31 -9.91 -3.33
CA ILE A 177 -10.95 -9.34 -2.15
C ILE A 177 -11.00 -7.82 -2.33
N PRO A 178 -12.18 -7.22 -2.51
CA PRO A 178 -12.30 -5.77 -2.57
C PRO A 178 -12.22 -5.17 -1.16
N VAL A 179 -11.50 -4.06 -1.03
CA VAL A 179 -11.48 -3.17 0.13
C VAL A 179 -11.87 -1.78 -0.32
N VAL A 180 -12.72 -1.13 0.45
CA VAL A 180 -13.10 0.25 0.21
C VAL A 180 -12.65 1.10 1.39
N ILE A 181 -11.83 2.09 1.10
CA ILE A 181 -11.46 3.16 2.03
C ILE A 181 -12.50 4.28 1.88
N SER A 182 -13.16 4.64 2.98
CA SER A 182 -14.10 5.77 3.07
C SER A 182 -13.43 7.09 2.71
N SER A 183 -14.21 8.12 2.38
CA SER A 183 -13.64 9.40 1.92
C SER A 183 -12.69 10.01 2.95
N CYS A 184 -11.42 10.18 2.57
CA CYS A 184 -10.43 10.84 3.42
C CYS A 184 -10.62 12.35 3.50
N ARG A 185 -11.57 12.94 2.74
CA ARG A 185 -11.70 14.39 2.53
C ARG A 185 -11.92 15.20 3.81
N ASN A 186 -12.60 14.59 4.78
CA ASN A 186 -12.92 15.23 6.04
C ASN A 186 -11.67 15.43 6.91
N PHE A 187 -10.73 14.48 6.90
CA PHE A 187 -9.49 14.59 7.66
C PHE A 187 -8.32 15.15 6.83
N TYR A 188 -8.22 14.81 5.55
CA TYR A 188 -7.12 15.20 4.66
C TYR A 188 -7.61 15.76 3.33
N ASN A 189 -7.18 16.99 3.01
CA ASN A 189 -7.41 17.60 1.71
C ASN A 189 -6.21 18.47 1.32
N LEU A 190 -5.58 18.12 0.18
CA LEU A 190 -4.39 18.80 -0.30
C LEU A 190 -4.68 20.24 -0.77
N LYS A 191 -5.79 20.46 -1.48
CA LYS A 191 -6.15 21.79 -2.03
C LYS A 191 -6.45 22.77 -0.91
N GLU A 192 -7.21 22.32 0.08
CA GLU A 192 -7.63 23.12 1.23
C GLU A 192 -6.57 23.15 2.34
N LYS A 193 -5.44 22.43 2.17
CA LYS A 193 -4.38 22.26 3.18
C LYS A 193 -4.98 21.84 4.52
N ARG A 194 -5.90 20.89 4.51
CA ARG A 194 -6.53 20.30 5.70
C ARG A 194 -5.82 19.01 6.07
N PHE A 195 -5.41 18.92 7.33
CA PHE A 195 -4.98 17.68 7.96
C PHE A 195 -5.39 17.69 9.44
N THR A 196 -6.61 17.22 9.70
CA THR A 196 -7.25 17.18 11.02
C THR A 196 -7.40 15.74 11.51
N THR A 197 -7.91 15.57 12.73
CA THR A 197 -8.39 14.29 13.25
C THR A 197 -9.70 13.91 12.54
N GLY A 198 -10.09 12.64 12.61
CA GLY A 198 -11.34 12.16 12.02
C GLY A 198 -11.46 10.65 12.05
N GLU A 199 -12.59 10.16 11.55
CA GLU A 199 -12.86 8.75 11.28
C GLU A 199 -12.61 8.44 9.79
#